data_AF-A0A2T3KID7-F1
#
_entry.id   AF-A0A2T3KID7-F1
#
_cell.length_a   1.000
_cell.length_b   1.000
_cell.length_c   1.000
_cell.angle_alpha   90.00
_cell.angle_beta   90.00
_cell.angle_gamma   90.00
#
_symmetry.space_group_name_H-M   'P 1'
#
loop_
_entity.id
_entity.type
_entity.pdbx_description
1 polymer ?
#
loop_
_entity_poly.entity_id
_entity_poly.type
_entity_poly.pdbx_seq_one_letter_code
_entity_poly.pdbx_strand_id
1 'polypeptide(L)'
;MKLIQFSFTCSRPVPFYAQLCNDYLANQTLEITIGYDKNRYLIEAVGTQPQLEALADQIAKDFLLSIWLVDSTIKEIRHREGRVVPLLTSPHHLPFCSYCEPALGDNQSELFGEISIACSHCHGETSVEASVDYKQIQQWAEAVIKTGHVTFNLPLANNHQHEFHLSRGPIATTRNQRQQVIICNPNNVPMHFIVPSLHVLALSSLEKPRVTVRAKQHHAQLDQPLYDLCFSYNRILTVLTEILRVRGIDYLHIETNHQQPLIARINKGWSQVCSDPVTHPLVPFKSVEPLHDQACINGLNAYWSKRRIRFDYQPNHSNDAPAHTLPICALHGGMLESGVGRHSAAIYFGRYCAGEIVSQDKFTRTDTFLVMPNLPRSGSEMIATLAAGEQAEVLAKFKHQIPVSYNALNKLVLNECNDQLSGLFALAAIILGLSKSSQDNVQYLNDALIAKSLQNADNKGHRVDFSLDMVDSKRTIDWAKMVGSLMSFCLVVDEVDYDKLAFGIMDSLADYIANWIERMDETTGIKAVTLAGSDFANEVLADRICLRVGKNFPIVVNRKLELDGSNLSAGALFLKMRRR
;
A
#
# COMPACT_ATOMS: atom_id res chain seq x y z
N MET A 1 37.88 -5.29 -25.78
CA MET A 1 36.62 -5.82 -25.21
C MET A 1 36.37 -5.10 -23.90
N LYS A 2 35.13 -4.75 -23.61
CA LYS A 2 34.75 -4.10 -22.35
C LYS A 2 34.08 -5.13 -21.44
N LEU A 3 34.20 -4.93 -20.12
CA LEU A 3 33.47 -5.68 -19.12
C LEU A 3 32.42 -4.75 -18.51
N ILE A 4 31.14 -5.06 -18.74
CA ILE A 4 30.01 -4.27 -18.25
C ILE A 4 29.27 -5.06 -17.19
N GLN A 5 28.85 -4.37 -16.13
CA GLN A 5 27.97 -4.89 -15.08
C GLN A 5 26.61 -4.20 -15.16
N PHE A 6 25.56 -5.00 -15.25
CA PHE A 6 24.16 -4.62 -15.06
C PHE A 6 23.78 -4.99 -13.62
N SER A 7 23.26 -4.03 -12.85
CA SER A 7 22.89 -4.25 -11.45
C SER A 7 21.43 -3.84 -11.20
N PHE A 8 20.70 -4.68 -10.47
CA PHE A 8 19.32 -4.46 -10.07
C PHE A 8 19.21 -4.60 -8.56
N THR A 9 19.01 -3.50 -7.85
CA THR A 9 18.87 -3.48 -6.38
C THR A 9 17.40 -3.48 -6.01
N CYS A 10 16.98 -4.46 -5.22
CA CYS A 10 15.59 -4.60 -4.79
C CYS A 10 15.45 -4.43 -3.26
N SER A 11 14.27 -4.01 -2.80
CA SER A 11 13.94 -3.93 -1.37
C SER A 11 13.78 -5.32 -0.75
N ARG A 12 13.36 -6.31 -1.55
CA ARG A 12 13.27 -7.71 -1.20
C ARG A 12 13.63 -8.63 -2.38
N PRO A 13 13.93 -9.91 -2.14
CA PRO A 13 14.25 -10.84 -3.23
C PRO A 13 13.10 -10.94 -4.26
N VAL A 14 13.45 -10.93 -5.54
CA VAL A 14 12.53 -11.11 -6.68
C VAL A 14 12.90 -12.43 -7.36
N PRO A 15 12.20 -13.55 -7.09
CA PRO A 15 12.63 -14.86 -7.58
C PRO A 15 12.72 -14.96 -9.10
N PHE A 16 11.88 -14.24 -9.84
CA PHE A 16 11.94 -14.16 -11.30
C PHE A 16 13.26 -13.55 -11.82
N TYR A 17 13.83 -12.57 -11.11
CA TYR A 17 15.14 -12.00 -11.50
C TYR A 17 16.28 -13.00 -11.31
N ALA A 18 16.23 -13.86 -10.29
CA ALA A 18 17.19 -14.96 -10.15
C ALA A 18 17.09 -15.94 -11.32
N GLN A 19 15.87 -16.28 -11.75
CA GLN A 19 15.66 -17.16 -12.91
C GLN A 19 16.21 -16.53 -14.19
N LEU A 20 15.90 -15.25 -14.47
CA LEU A 20 16.44 -14.56 -15.64
C LEU A 20 17.98 -14.52 -15.63
N CYS A 21 18.61 -14.25 -14.48
CA CYS A 21 20.07 -14.31 -14.37
C CYS A 21 20.60 -15.70 -14.76
N ASN A 22 19.93 -16.78 -14.32
CA ASN A 22 20.31 -18.14 -14.69
C ASN A 22 20.12 -18.42 -16.19
N ASP A 23 19.04 -17.92 -16.80
CA ASP A 23 18.79 -18.02 -18.23
C ASP A 23 19.90 -17.32 -19.04
N TYR A 24 20.33 -16.13 -18.62
CA TYR A 24 21.46 -15.41 -19.21
C TYR A 24 22.80 -16.13 -19.03
N LEU A 25 23.04 -16.72 -17.85
CA LEU A 25 24.24 -17.52 -17.62
C LEU A 25 24.29 -18.77 -18.51
N ALA A 26 23.14 -19.38 -18.78
CA ALA A 26 23.03 -20.54 -19.67
C ALA A 26 23.19 -20.17 -21.15
N ASN A 27 22.93 -18.92 -21.54
CA ASN A 27 23.06 -18.43 -22.90
C ASN A 27 24.53 -18.09 -23.24
N GLN A 28 25.17 -18.93 -24.07
CA GLN A 28 26.62 -18.90 -24.32
C GLN A 28 27.09 -17.88 -25.38
N THR A 29 26.26 -16.91 -25.77
CA THR A 29 26.65 -15.94 -26.82
C THR A 29 27.75 -14.97 -26.35
N LEU A 30 27.88 -14.74 -25.04
CA LEU A 30 28.91 -13.90 -24.42
C LEU A 30 29.45 -14.55 -23.14
N GLU A 31 30.63 -14.10 -22.70
CA GLU A 31 31.23 -14.57 -21.44
C GLU A 31 30.55 -13.90 -20.24
N ILE A 32 29.50 -14.54 -19.72
CA ILE A 32 28.63 -14.02 -18.66
C ILE A 32 28.99 -14.59 -17.28
N THR A 33 29.01 -13.73 -16.25
CA THR A 33 28.92 -14.11 -14.84
C THR A 33 27.71 -13.46 -14.19
N ILE A 34 27.16 -14.11 -13.16
CA ILE A 34 26.01 -13.60 -12.41
C ILE A 34 26.27 -13.61 -10.91
N GLY A 35 25.50 -12.80 -10.17
CA GLY A 35 25.64 -12.72 -8.72
C GLY A 35 24.38 -12.24 -8.03
N TYR A 36 24.27 -12.58 -6.76
CA TYR A 36 23.24 -12.07 -5.86
C TYR A 36 23.83 -11.82 -4.48
N ASP A 37 23.82 -10.57 -4.03
CA ASP A 37 24.21 -10.17 -2.68
C ASP A 37 23.32 -9.04 -2.18
N LYS A 38 22.87 -9.10 -0.91
CA LYS A 38 22.05 -8.05 -0.27
C LYS A 38 20.90 -7.50 -1.13
N ASN A 39 20.10 -8.39 -1.72
CA ASN A 39 19.00 -8.06 -2.64
C ASN A 39 19.41 -7.35 -3.94
N ARG A 40 20.69 -7.40 -4.31
CA ARG A 40 21.23 -6.89 -5.58
C ARG A 40 21.56 -8.05 -6.50
N TYR A 41 20.87 -8.10 -7.64
CA TYR A 41 21.17 -9.00 -8.75
C TYR A 41 22.18 -8.34 -9.69
N LEU A 42 23.13 -9.10 -10.20
CA LEU A 42 24.08 -8.61 -11.20
C LEU A 42 24.29 -9.59 -12.35
N ILE A 43 24.46 -9.03 -13.55
CA ILE A 43 24.88 -9.72 -14.77
C ILE A 43 26.14 -9.00 -15.28
N GLU A 44 27.19 -9.74 -15.55
CA GLU A 44 28.48 -9.19 -16.00
C GLU A 44 28.90 -9.86 -17.31
N ALA A 45 29.10 -9.06 -18.36
CA ALA A 45 29.41 -9.58 -19.69
C ALA A 45 30.67 -8.94 -20.25
N VAL A 46 31.49 -9.76 -20.92
CA VAL A 46 32.63 -9.30 -21.73
C VAL A 46 32.27 -9.37 -23.20
N GLY A 47 32.46 -8.26 -23.91
CA GLY A 47 32.16 -8.20 -25.34
C GLY A 47 32.73 -6.98 -26.05
N THR A 48 32.45 -6.90 -27.34
CA THR A 48 32.56 -5.66 -28.13
C THR A 48 31.39 -4.74 -27.80
N GLN A 49 31.51 -3.44 -28.12
CA GLN A 49 30.44 -2.49 -27.84
C GLN A 49 29.08 -2.86 -28.47
N PRO A 50 28.98 -3.26 -29.76
CA PRO A 50 27.70 -3.65 -30.35
C PRO A 50 27.06 -4.87 -29.68
N GLN A 51 27.87 -5.84 -29.25
CA GLN A 51 27.38 -7.02 -28.53
C GLN A 51 26.81 -6.65 -27.16
N LEU A 52 27.45 -5.71 -26.47
CA LEU A 52 27.03 -5.27 -25.14
C LEU A 52 25.80 -4.36 -25.21
N GLU A 53 25.67 -3.55 -26.26
CA GLU A 53 24.46 -2.76 -26.54
C GLU A 53 23.27 -3.68 -26.84
N ALA A 54 23.46 -4.70 -27.69
CA ALA A 54 22.42 -5.69 -27.96
C ALA A 54 22.00 -6.47 -26.70
N LEU A 55 22.96 -6.83 -25.84
CA LEU A 55 22.67 -7.46 -24.55
C LEU A 55 21.90 -6.51 -23.62
N ALA A 56 22.24 -5.23 -23.58
CA ALA A 56 21.54 -4.23 -22.77
C ALA A 56 20.08 -4.10 -23.21
N ASP A 57 19.81 -4.03 -24.51
CA ASP A 57 18.46 -3.99 -25.07
C ASP A 57 17.66 -5.25 -24.72
N GLN A 58 18.30 -6.43 -24.77
CA GLN A 58 17.67 -7.68 -24.38
C GLN A 58 17.33 -7.70 -22.89
N ILE A 59 18.27 -7.33 -22.01
CA ILE A 59 18.06 -7.26 -20.56
C ILE A 59 16.93 -6.27 -20.24
N ALA A 60 16.89 -5.12 -20.89
CA ALA A 60 15.84 -4.12 -20.70
C ALA A 60 14.45 -4.65 -21.08
N LYS A 61 14.36 -5.53 -22.08
CA LYS A 61 13.11 -6.19 -22.48
C LYS A 61 12.69 -7.31 -21.52
N ASP A 62 13.66 -8.02 -20.96
CA ASP A 62 13.42 -9.24 -20.17
C ASP A 62 13.13 -8.95 -18.70
N PHE A 63 13.85 -7.99 -18.12
CA PHE A 63 13.70 -7.58 -16.73
C PHE A 63 12.50 -6.66 -16.58
N LEU A 64 11.31 -7.26 -16.59
CA LEU A 64 10.06 -6.59 -16.22
C LEU A 64 10.21 -5.86 -14.88
N LEU A 65 9.63 -4.67 -14.78
CA LEU A 65 9.67 -3.89 -13.56
C LEU A 65 9.01 -4.68 -12.41
N SER A 66 9.74 -4.85 -11.31
CA SER A 66 9.16 -5.26 -10.02
C SER A 66 8.85 -4.02 -9.20
N ILE A 67 7.75 -4.01 -8.45
CA ILE A 67 7.52 -2.96 -7.43
C ILE A 67 8.54 -3.02 -6.29
N TRP A 68 9.36 -4.07 -6.22
CA TRP A 68 10.48 -4.15 -5.28
C TRP A 68 11.79 -3.64 -5.86
N LEU A 69 11.86 -3.29 -7.15
CA LEU A 69 13.05 -2.67 -7.72
C LEU A 69 13.22 -1.25 -7.17
N VAL A 70 14.38 -0.99 -6.56
CA VAL A 70 14.74 0.31 -5.97
C VAL A 70 15.64 1.09 -6.89
N ASP A 71 16.60 0.41 -7.53
CA ASP A 71 17.61 1.05 -8.38
C ASP A 71 18.12 0.08 -9.44
N SER A 72 18.44 0.60 -10.63
CA SER A 72 19.07 -0.15 -11.71
C SER A 72 20.23 0.65 -12.31
N THR A 73 21.39 0.01 -12.47
CA THR A 73 22.60 0.68 -12.95
C THR A 73 23.37 -0.16 -13.95
N ILE A 74 24.02 0.51 -14.91
CA ILE A 74 24.91 -0.08 -15.90
C ILE A 74 26.24 0.63 -15.78
N LYS A 75 27.33 -0.11 -15.58
CA LYS A 75 28.68 0.48 -15.46
C LYS A 75 29.75 -0.42 -16.07
N GLU A 76 30.82 0.20 -16.57
CA GLU A 76 32.05 -0.50 -16.92
C GLU A 76 32.84 -0.82 -15.64
N ILE A 77 33.29 -2.07 -15.52
CA ILE A 77 34.02 -2.56 -14.34
C ILE A 77 35.36 -3.17 -14.76
N ARG A 78 36.30 -3.25 -13.81
CA ARG A 78 37.64 -3.83 -14.04
C ARG A 78 37.75 -5.29 -13.61
N HIS A 79 36.93 -5.72 -12.65
CA HIS A 79 36.96 -7.06 -12.05
C HIS A 79 35.54 -7.55 -11.80
N ARG A 80 35.31 -8.84 -12.07
CA ARG A 80 34.03 -9.52 -11.84
C ARG A 80 33.73 -9.65 -10.35
N GLU A 81 32.49 -9.36 -9.97
CA GLU A 81 31.91 -9.70 -8.67
C GLU A 81 31.14 -11.03 -8.73
N GLY A 82 30.61 -11.38 -9.91
CA GLY A 82 29.82 -12.56 -10.16
C GLY A 82 30.62 -13.85 -10.34
N ARG A 83 29.90 -14.95 -10.54
CA ARG A 83 30.45 -16.30 -10.76
C ARG A 83 29.70 -17.00 -11.88
N VAL A 84 30.32 -18.05 -12.43
CA VAL A 84 29.69 -18.98 -13.38
C VAL A 84 28.96 -20.08 -12.59
N VAL A 85 28.10 -19.68 -11.66
CA VAL A 85 27.34 -20.59 -10.80
C VAL A 85 25.90 -20.10 -10.77
N PRO A 86 24.92 -20.96 -11.13
CA PRO A 86 23.51 -20.59 -11.07
C PRO A 86 23.13 -20.09 -9.66
N LEU A 87 22.32 -19.04 -9.62
CA LEU A 87 21.71 -18.54 -8.41
C LEU A 87 20.67 -19.54 -7.91
N LEU A 88 20.56 -19.64 -6.58
CA LEU A 88 19.49 -20.40 -5.94
C LEU A 88 18.14 -19.73 -6.25
N THR A 89 17.29 -20.42 -7.01
CA THR A 89 15.94 -19.97 -7.32
C THR A 89 14.96 -20.46 -6.27
N SER A 90 13.98 -19.62 -5.96
CA SER A 90 12.74 -20.04 -5.29
C SER A 90 11.64 -20.10 -6.34
N PRO A 91 10.60 -20.93 -6.17
CA PRO A 91 9.46 -20.93 -7.07
C PRO A 91 8.90 -19.52 -7.24
N HIS A 92 8.62 -19.13 -8.48
CA HIS A 92 7.83 -17.94 -8.80
C HIS A 92 6.54 -18.36 -9.48
N HIS A 93 5.45 -17.67 -9.15
CA HIS A 93 4.13 -17.89 -9.74
C HIS A 93 3.72 -16.64 -10.50
N LEU A 94 4.35 -16.45 -11.66
CA LEU A 94 4.03 -15.30 -12.51
C LEU A 94 2.97 -15.74 -13.53
N PRO A 95 1.80 -15.06 -13.59
CA PRO A 95 0.70 -15.46 -14.46
C PRO A 95 1.06 -15.36 -15.95
N PHE A 96 1.87 -14.37 -16.30
CA PHE A 96 2.42 -14.16 -17.63
C PHE A 96 3.60 -13.19 -17.56
N CYS A 97 4.50 -13.25 -18.54
CA CYS A 97 5.62 -12.32 -18.70
C CYS A 97 5.59 -11.62 -20.07
N SER A 98 6.57 -10.74 -20.33
CA SER A 98 6.73 -10.01 -21.60
C SER A 98 6.88 -10.91 -22.84
N TYR A 99 7.19 -12.19 -22.64
CA TYR A 99 7.33 -13.15 -23.74
C TYR A 99 6.00 -13.77 -24.17
N CYS A 100 5.15 -14.17 -23.23
CA CYS A 100 3.91 -14.88 -23.56
C CYS A 100 2.69 -13.97 -23.61
N GLU A 101 2.71 -12.83 -22.91
CA GLU A 101 1.55 -11.93 -22.84
C GLU A 101 1.18 -11.36 -24.22
N PRO A 102 2.10 -10.88 -25.07
CA PRO A 102 1.72 -10.39 -26.40
C PRO A 102 1.12 -11.48 -27.28
N ALA A 103 1.56 -12.74 -27.12
CA ALA A 103 1.04 -13.84 -27.91
C ALA A 103 -0.42 -14.17 -27.57
N LEU A 104 -0.81 -14.16 -26.29
CA LEU A 104 -2.17 -14.52 -25.87
C LEU A 104 -3.11 -13.32 -25.72
N GLY A 105 -2.55 -12.14 -25.42
CA GLY A 105 -3.27 -10.93 -25.01
C GLY A 105 -3.45 -9.87 -26.10
N ASP A 106 -2.67 -9.91 -27.19
CA ASP A 106 -2.85 -8.99 -28.33
C ASP A 106 -3.90 -9.56 -29.29
N ASN A 107 -4.95 -8.79 -29.57
CA ASN A 107 -6.01 -9.19 -30.49
C ASN A 107 -5.56 -9.35 -31.96
N GLN A 108 -4.35 -8.91 -32.31
CA GLN A 108 -3.73 -9.12 -33.62
C GLN A 108 -2.87 -10.39 -33.69
N SER A 109 -2.60 -11.05 -32.56
CA SER A 109 -1.82 -12.28 -32.51
C SER A 109 -2.63 -13.46 -33.07
N GLU A 110 -1.96 -14.36 -33.81
CA GLU A 110 -2.54 -15.64 -34.23
C GLU A 110 -2.89 -16.55 -33.05
N LEU A 111 -2.23 -16.34 -31.90
CA LEU A 111 -2.44 -17.09 -30.66
C LEU A 111 -3.33 -16.34 -29.66
N PHE A 112 -4.03 -15.28 -30.09
CA PHE A 112 -4.92 -14.53 -29.22
C PHE A 112 -5.97 -15.43 -28.57
N GLY A 113 -6.10 -15.35 -27.25
CA GLY A 113 -7.04 -16.18 -26.49
C GLY A 113 -6.53 -17.56 -26.10
N GLU A 114 -5.36 -17.98 -26.59
CA GLU A 114 -4.73 -19.25 -26.20
C GLU A 114 -4.07 -19.12 -24.83
N ILE A 115 -4.86 -19.27 -23.77
CA ILE A 115 -4.40 -19.10 -22.38
C ILE A 115 -3.42 -20.18 -21.91
N SER A 116 -3.38 -21.32 -22.60
CA SER A 116 -2.56 -22.49 -22.27
C SER A 116 -1.20 -22.55 -22.98
N ILE A 117 -0.81 -21.50 -23.71
CA ILE A 117 0.51 -21.44 -24.38
C ILE A 117 1.62 -21.62 -23.35
N ALA A 118 2.47 -22.62 -23.54
CA ALA A 118 3.62 -22.86 -22.68
C ALA A 118 4.64 -21.72 -22.77
N CYS A 119 5.13 -21.26 -21.62
CA CYS A 119 6.17 -20.25 -21.56
C CYS A 119 7.39 -20.77 -20.79
N SER A 120 8.55 -20.82 -21.46
CA SER A 120 9.82 -21.25 -20.88
C SER A 120 10.36 -20.36 -19.75
N HIS A 121 9.82 -19.16 -19.58
CA HIS A 121 10.29 -18.18 -18.60
C HIS A 121 9.39 -18.10 -17.37
N CYS A 122 8.08 -17.87 -17.57
CA CYS A 122 7.16 -17.65 -16.45
C CYS A 122 6.40 -18.90 -16.01
N HIS A 123 6.25 -19.89 -16.88
CA HIS A 123 5.40 -21.07 -16.68
C HIS A 123 3.95 -20.76 -16.26
N GLY A 124 3.45 -19.58 -16.60
CA GLY A 124 2.14 -19.10 -16.17
C GLY A 124 0.95 -19.95 -16.65
N GLU A 125 1.13 -20.75 -17.70
CA GLU A 125 0.16 -21.73 -18.18
C GLU A 125 -0.17 -22.80 -17.14
N THR A 126 0.76 -23.08 -16.23
CA THR A 126 0.54 -24.08 -15.17
C THR A 126 -0.47 -23.62 -14.12
N SER A 127 -0.77 -22.31 -14.10
CA SER A 127 -1.76 -21.71 -13.22
C SER A 127 -3.14 -21.57 -13.87
N VAL A 128 -3.28 -22.01 -15.12
CA VAL A 128 -4.54 -21.97 -15.86
C VAL A 128 -5.20 -23.35 -15.83
N GLU A 129 -6.51 -23.39 -15.61
CA GLU A 129 -7.26 -24.63 -15.67
C GLU A 129 -7.51 -25.06 -17.12
N ALA A 130 -7.39 -26.36 -17.39
CA ALA A 130 -7.65 -26.92 -18.72
C ALA A 130 -9.12 -26.78 -19.20
N SER A 131 -10.05 -26.40 -18.33
CA SER A 131 -11.49 -26.33 -18.66
C SER A 131 -11.94 -24.98 -19.23
N VAL A 132 -11.17 -23.91 -19.04
CA VAL A 132 -11.50 -22.58 -19.57
C VAL A 132 -10.88 -22.44 -20.95
N ASP A 133 -11.71 -22.30 -21.98
CA ASP A 133 -11.27 -22.03 -23.34
C ASP A 133 -11.62 -20.60 -23.78
N TYR A 134 -11.10 -20.20 -24.94
CA TYR A 134 -11.38 -18.88 -25.51
C TYR A 134 -12.87 -18.61 -25.70
N LYS A 135 -13.66 -19.63 -26.06
CA LYS A 135 -15.11 -19.52 -26.26
C LYS A 135 -15.83 -19.16 -24.96
N GLN A 136 -15.41 -19.74 -23.83
CA GLN A 136 -15.95 -19.41 -22.52
C GLN A 136 -15.64 -17.96 -22.14
N ILE A 137 -14.42 -17.48 -22.43
CA ILE A 137 -14.04 -16.08 -22.18
C ILE A 137 -14.88 -15.13 -23.06
N GLN A 138 -15.12 -15.48 -24.33
CA GLN A 138 -16.00 -14.72 -25.21
C GLN A 138 -17.44 -14.66 -24.68
N GLN A 139 -17.96 -15.75 -24.11
CA GLN A 139 -19.29 -15.75 -23.48
C GLN A 139 -19.36 -14.80 -22.28
N TRP A 140 -18.30 -14.75 -21.46
CA TRP A 140 -18.22 -13.81 -20.34
C TRP A 140 -18.16 -12.35 -20.83
N ALA A 141 -17.36 -12.07 -21.86
CA ALA A 141 -17.32 -10.75 -22.47
C ALA A 141 -18.69 -10.33 -23.02
N GLU A 142 -19.37 -11.24 -23.72
CA GLU A 142 -20.69 -11.00 -24.29
C GLU A 142 -21.75 -10.78 -23.21
N ALA A 143 -21.64 -11.48 -22.07
CA ALA A 143 -22.49 -11.24 -20.90
C ALA A 143 -22.30 -9.80 -20.38
N VAL A 144 -21.06 -9.36 -20.14
CA VAL A 144 -20.78 -7.98 -19.73
C VAL A 144 -21.35 -6.96 -20.73
N ILE A 145 -21.20 -7.21 -22.03
CA ILE A 145 -21.69 -6.31 -23.09
C ILE A 145 -23.22 -6.22 -23.08
N LYS A 146 -23.92 -7.34 -22.95
CA LYS A 146 -25.38 -7.42 -23.05
C LYS A 146 -26.11 -7.09 -21.75
N THR A 147 -25.68 -7.68 -20.64
CA THR A 147 -26.34 -7.59 -19.33
C THR A 147 -25.65 -6.63 -18.37
N GLY A 148 -24.47 -6.12 -18.74
CA GLY A 148 -23.69 -5.21 -17.91
C GLY A 148 -22.84 -5.88 -16.84
N HIS A 149 -22.90 -7.20 -16.67
CA HIS A 149 -22.16 -7.90 -15.62
C HIS A 149 -21.89 -9.37 -15.96
N VAL A 150 -20.92 -9.98 -15.29
CA VAL A 150 -20.65 -11.43 -15.32
C VAL A 150 -20.09 -11.89 -13.98
N THR A 151 -20.42 -13.13 -13.61
CA THR A 151 -19.78 -13.82 -12.49
C THR A 151 -19.20 -15.15 -12.97
N PHE A 152 -17.98 -15.46 -12.53
CA PHE A 152 -17.32 -16.73 -12.80
C PHE A 152 -16.35 -17.10 -11.69
N ASN A 153 -15.99 -18.38 -11.61
CA ASN A 153 -15.06 -18.91 -10.61
C ASN A 153 -13.88 -19.58 -11.30
N LEU A 154 -12.69 -19.41 -10.73
CA LEU A 154 -11.47 -20.11 -11.14
C LEU A 154 -10.94 -20.93 -9.95
N PRO A 155 -10.46 -22.16 -10.14
CA PRO A 155 -9.88 -22.93 -9.06
C PRO A 155 -8.58 -22.30 -8.57
N LEU A 156 -8.36 -22.36 -7.26
CA LEU A 156 -7.09 -22.07 -6.62
C LEU A 156 -6.51 -23.35 -6.02
N ALA A 157 -5.24 -23.30 -5.62
CA ALA A 157 -4.62 -24.37 -4.87
C ALA A 157 -5.44 -24.72 -3.59
N ASN A 158 -5.30 -25.95 -3.11
CA ASN A 158 -5.95 -26.45 -1.89
C ASN A 158 -7.49 -26.40 -1.91
N ASN A 159 -8.12 -26.62 -3.07
CA ASN A 159 -9.57 -26.61 -3.27
C ASN A 159 -10.26 -25.27 -2.95
N HIS A 160 -9.50 -24.17 -2.88
CA HIS A 160 -10.09 -22.83 -2.86
C HIS A 160 -10.65 -22.48 -4.25
N GLN A 161 -11.59 -21.54 -4.27
CA GLN A 161 -12.17 -20.99 -5.49
C GLN A 161 -11.96 -19.49 -5.49
N HIS A 162 -11.51 -18.95 -6.62
CA HIS A 162 -11.39 -17.53 -6.87
C HIS A 162 -12.64 -17.05 -7.60
N GLU A 163 -13.52 -16.38 -6.87
CA GLU A 163 -14.74 -15.80 -7.41
C GLU A 163 -14.45 -14.41 -7.98
N PHE A 164 -14.99 -14.17 -9.17
CA PHE A 164 -14.94 -12.91 -9.88
C PHE A 164 -16.35 -12.45 -10.17
N HIS A 165 -16.68 -11.24 -9.75
CA HIS A 165 -17.85 -10.50 -10.20
C HIS A 165 -17.39 -9.23 -10.90
N LEU A 166 -17.70 -9.12 -12.19
CA LEU A 166 -17.37 -7.95 -13.01
C LEU A 166 -18.64 -7.23 -13.42
N SER A 167 -18.65 -5.91 -13.36
CA SER A 167 -19.81 -5.08 -13.67
C SER A 167 -19.42 -3.77 -14.36
N ARG A 168 -20.27 -3.29 -15.27
CA ARG A 168 -20.16 -1.96 -15.89
C ARG A 168 -20.55 -0.82 -14.92
N GLY A 169 -21.23 -1.14 -13.84
CA GLY A 169 -21.61 -0.18 -12.79
C GLY A 169 -21.07 -0.60 -11.42
N PRO A 170 -21.21 0.27 -10.40
CA PRO A 170 -20.77 -0.01 -9.05
C PRO A 170 -21.34 -1.32 -8.51
N ILE A 171 -20.51 -2.09 -7.82
CA ILE A 171 -20.91 -3.35 -7.19
C ILE A 171 -21.28 -3.06 -5.74
N ALA A 172 -22.48 -3.44 -5.30
CA ALA A 172 -22.88 -3.27 -3.91
C ALA A 172 -22.07 -4.21 -3.01
N THR A 173 -20.97 -3.72 -2.44
CA THR A 173 -20.10 -4.54 -1.59
C THR A 173 -20.78 -4.79 -0.24
N THR A 174 -20.84 -6.04 0.20
CA THR A 174 -21.33 -6.39 1.54
C THR A 174 -20.45 -5.84 2.68
N ARG A 175 -19.22 -5.42 2.37
CA ARG A 175 -18.18 -5.07 3.35
C ARG A 175 -17.89 -3.58 3.53
N ASN A 176 -18.71 -2.66 3.01
CA ASN A 176 -18.45 -1.22 3.11
C ASN A 176 -17.03 -0.83 2.62
N GLN A 177 -16.50 -1.54 1.62
CA GLN A 177 -15.13 -1.37 1.13
C GLN A 177 -15.09 -0.42 -0.07
N ARG A 178 -13.92 0.16 -0.31
CA ARG A 178 -13.64 0.95 -1.51
C ARG A 178 -13.88 0.11 -2.76
N GLN A 179 -14.52 0.70 -3.77
CA GLN A 179 -14.72 0.04 -5.06
C GLN A 179 -13.38 -0.25 -5.74
N GLN A 180 -13.32 -1.40 -6.41
CA GLN A 180 -12.17 -1.77 -7.23
C GLN A 180 -12.54 -1.73 -8.70
N VAL A 181 -11.57 -1.32 -9.52
CA VAL A 181 -11.73 -1.20 -10.96
C VAL A 181 -10.60 -1.94 -11.66
N ILE A 182 -10.96 -2.86 -12.55
CA ILE A 182 -10.04 -3.45 -13.50
C ILE A 182 -10.04 -2.63 -14.79
N ILE A 183 -8.85 -2.26 -15.26
CA ILE A 183 -8.68 -1.50 -16.49
C ILE A 183 -8.66 -2.46 -17.68
N CYS A 184 -9.54 -2.19 -18.66
CA CYS A 184 -9.56 -2.90 -19.94
C CYS A 184 -8.66 -2.21 -20.98
N ASN A 185 -8.56 -0.88 -20.92
CA ASN A 185 -7.74 -0.09 -21.84
C ASN A 185 -6.72 0.76 -21.09
N PRO A 186 -5.48 0.27 -20.91
CA PRO A 186 -4.41 1.03 -20.24
C PRO A 186 -4.15 2.42 -20.85
N ASN A 187 -4.35 2.58 -22.16
CA ASN A 187 -4.13 3.85 -22.85
C ASN A 187 -5.17 4.93 -22.49
N ASN A 188 -6.37 4.52 -22.05
CA ASN A 188 -7.45 5.42 -21.67
C ASN A 188 -7.54 5.65 -20.15
N VAL A 189 -6.62 5.12 -19.35
CA VAL A 189 -6.59 5.39 -17.89
C VAL A 189 -6.63 6.89 -17.58
N PRO A 190 -5.84 7.77 -18.24
CA PRO A 190 -5.90 9.21 -17.98
C PRO A 190 -7.23 9.87 -18.37
N MET A 191 -8.11 9.20 -19.13
CA MET A 191 -9.45 9.71 -19.45
C MET A 191 -10.44 9.54 -18.30
N HIS A 192 -10.19 8.61 -17.38
CA HIS A 192 -11.09 8.28 -16.27
C HIS A 192 -10.51 8.59 -14.91
N PHE A 193 -9.19 8.46 -14.75
CA PHE A 193 -8.50 8.56 -13.46
C PHE A 193 -7.33 9.53 -13.52
N ILE A 194 -6.94 10.02 -12.35
CA ILE A 194 -5.73 10.83 -12.17
C ILE A 194 -4.69 9.96 -11.48
N VAL A 195 -3.80 9.41 -12.31
CA VAL A 195 -2.84 8.36 -11.94
C VAL A 195 -1.43 8.87 -12.23
N PRO A 196 -0.55 8.96 -11.21
CA PRO A 196 0.87 9.27 -11.45
C PRO A 196 1.53 8.22 -12.35
N SER A 197 2.52 8.62 -13.15
CA SER A 197 3.20 7.69 -14.07
C SER A 197 3.82 6.48 -13.37
N LEU A 198 4.30 6.67 -12.14
CA LEU A 198 4.87 5.58 -11.34
C LEU A 198 3.81 4.57 -10.88
N HIS A 199 2.58 5.02 -10.62
CA HIS A 199 1.45 4.12 -10.32
C HIS A 199 1.05 3.31 -11.55
N VAL A 200 1.07 3.91 -12.75
CA VAL A 200 0.87 3.16 -14.03
C VAL A 200 1.94 2.09 -14.20
N LEU A 201 3.20 2.43 -13.95
CA LEU A 201 4.30 1.46 -14.01
C LEU A 201 4.14 0.34 -12.98
N ALA A 202 3.70 0.67 -11.77
CA ALA A 202 3.44 -0.31 -10.72
C ALA A 202 2.29 -1.26 -11.10
N LEU A 203 1.21 -0.77 -11.69
CA LEU A 203 0.11 -1.59 -12.19
C LEU A 203 0.57 -2.62 -13.24
N SER A 204 1.53 -2.24 -14.09
CA SER A 204 2.13 -3.14 -15.10
C SER A 204 3.22 -4.07 -14.56
N SER A 205 3.63 -3.92 -13.30
CA SER A 205 4.76 -4.67 -12.71
C SER A 205 4.52 -6.19 -12.63
N LEU A 206 5.58 -6.94 -12.31
CA LEU A 206 5.51 -8.39 -12.12
C LEU A 206 4.46 -8.81 -11.09
N GLU A 207 4.33 -8.06 -10.00
CA GLU A 207 3.45 -8.40 -8.88
C GLU A 207 1.96 -8.12 -9.13
N LYS A 208 1.64 -7.40 -10.22
CA LYS A 208 0.26 -7.01 -10.60
C LYS A 208 -0.57 -6.42 -9.44
N PRO A 209 -0.02 -5.42 -8.71
CA PRO A 209 -0.65 -4.88 -7.51
C PRO A 209 -1.90 -4.06 -7.83
N ARG A 210 -2.59 -3.67 -6.76
CA ARG A 210 -3.58 -2.59 -6.76
C ARG A 210 -2.97 -1.31 -6.25
N VAL A 211 -3.43 -0.18 -6.79
CA VAL A 211 -3.09 1.16 -6.31
C VAL A 211 -4.35 2.00 -6.11
N THR A 212 -4.38 2.84 -5.08
CA THR A 212 -5.51 3.74 -4.82
C THR A 212 -5.35 5.05 -5.57
N VAL A 213 -6.35 5.46 -6.34
CA VAL A 213 -6.35 6.72 -7.10
C VAL A 213 -7.71 7.40 -7.09
N ARG A 214 -7.76 8.67 -7.49
CA ARG A 214 -9.02 9.39 -7.69
C ARG A 214 -9.50 9.33 -9.14
N ALA A 215 -10.81 9.30 -9.32
CA ALA A 215 -11.42 9.54 -10.61
C ALA A 215 -11.23 11.01 -11.05
N LYS A 216 -11.37 11.28 -12.35
CA LYS A 216 -11.47 12.65 -12.86
C LYS A 216 -12.71 13.35 -12.31
N GLN A 217 -12.63 14.67 -12.16
CA GLN A 217 -13.76 15.48 -11.68
C GLN A 217 -14.96 15.33 -12.62
N HIS A 218 -16.16 15.31 -12.04
CA HIS A 218 -17.44 15.21 -12.77
C HIS A 218 -17.58 13.96 -13.67
N HIS A 219 -16.93 12.86 -13.32
CA HIS A 219 -17.09 11.60 -14.05
C HIS A 219 -18.52 11.04 -13.88
N ALA A 220 -19.19 10.72 -14.99
CA ALA A 220 -20.61 10.34 -14.98
C ALA A 220 -20.90 9.01 -14.26
N GLN A 221 -19.92 8.10 -14.25
CA GLN A 221 -20.07 6.72 -13.74
C GLN A 221 -19.15 6.39 -12.56
N LEU A 222 -18.29 7.34 -12.15
CA LEU A 222 -17.32 7.13 -11.07
C LEU A 222 -17.53 8.23 -10.02
N ASP A 223 -18.37 7.93 -9.04
CA ASP A 223 -18.87 8.86 -8.03
C ASP A 223 -18.22 8.72 -6.64
N GLN A 224 -17.42 7.69 -6.40
CA GLN A 224 -16.66 7.54 -5.16
C GLN A 224 -15.42 8.44 -5.14
N PRO A 225 -14.96 8.89 -3.95
CA PRO A 225 -13.80 9.75 -3.87
C PRO A 225 -12.51 9.10 -4.39
N LEU A 226 -12.31 7.81 -4.07
CA LEU A 226 -11.16 7.01 -4.46
C LEU A 226 -11.59 5.63 -4.94
N TYR A 227 -10.75 5.02 -5.76
CA TYR A 227 -10.88 3.67 -6.29
C TYR A 227 -9.57 2.91 -6.17
N ASP A 228 -9.63 1.61 -5.89
CA ASP A 228 -8.47 0.74 -6.05
C ASP A 228 -8.43 0.20 -7.48
N LEU A 229 -7.38 0.56 -8.22
CA LEU A 229 -7.21 0.14 -9.61
C LEU A 229 -6.30 -1.08 -9.69
N CYS A 230 -6.59 -2.00 -10.60
CA CYS A 230 -5.67 -3.02 -11.08
C CYS A 230 -5.68 -3.10 -12.62
N PHE A 231 -4.58 -3.63 -13.17
CA PHE A 231 -4.57 -4.16 -14.53
C PHE A 231 -4.90 -5.65 -14.51
N SER A 232 -5.05 -6.27 -15.68
CA SER A 232 -5.18 -7.71 -15.78
C SER A 232 -4.00 -8.40 -15.09
N TYR A 233 -4.31 -9.39 -14.25
CA TYR A 233 -3.33 -10.06 -13.38
C TYR A 233 -3.36 -11.59 -13.51
N ASN A 234 -4.14 -12.11 -14.46
CA ASN A 234 -4.07 -13.50 -14.89
C ASN A 234 -4.38 -13.59 -16.38
N ARG A 235 -4.03 -14.71 -17.02
CA ARG A 235 -4.16 -14.89 -18.48
C ARG A 235 -5.61 -14.76 -18.97
N ILE A 236 -6.57 -15.24 -18.17
CA ILE A 236 -8.00 -15.16 -18.49
C ILE A 236 -8.47 -13.70 -18.52
N LEU A 237 -8.13 -12.93 -17.47
CA LEU A 237 -8.46 -11.52 -17.39
C LEU A 237 -7.78 -10.74 -18.51
N THR A 238 -6.54 -11.05 -18.88
CA THR A 238 -5.84 -10.40 -20.00
C THR A 238 -6.65 -10.51 -21.30
N VAL A 239 -7.07 -11.73 -21.66
CA VAL A 239 -7.89 -11.97 -22.85
C VAL A 239 -9.26 -11.29 -22.73
N LEU A 240 -9.93 -11.43 -21.58
CA LEU A 240 -11.25 -10.83 -21.34
C LEU A 240 -11.21 -9.31 -21.47
N THR A 241 -10.22 -8.66 -20.84
CA THR A 241 -10.05 -7.21 -20.90
C THR A 241 -9.77 -6.73 -22.31
N GLU A 242 -9.03 -7.50 -23.11
CA GLU A 242 -8.74 -7.15 -24.50
C GLU A 242 -9.99 -7.25 -25.39
N ILE A 243 -10.80 -8.31 -25.24
CA ILE A 243 -12.08 -8.43 -25.97
C ILE A 243 -12.97 -7.22 -25.68
N LEU A 244 -13.05 -6.82 -24.41
CA LEU A 244 -13.86 -5.68 -23.97
C LEU A 244 -13.29 -4.35 -24.47
N ARG A 245 -11.96 -4.18 -24.48
CA ARG A 245 -11.27 -3.01 -25.05
C ARG A 245 -11.63 -2.80 -26.52
N VAL A 246 -11.60 -3.86 -27.33
CA VAL A 246 -11.97 -3.81 -28.75
C VAL A 246 -13.44 -3.37 -28.95
N ARG A 247 -14.29 -3.61 -27.95
CA ARG A 247 -15.70 -3.18 -27.93
C ARG A 247 -15.90 -1.79 -27.32
N GLY A 248 -14.82 -1.06 -27.02
CA GLY A 248 -14.87 0.30 -26.47
C GLY A 248 -15.19 0.37 -24.98
N ILE A 249 -15.00 -0.73 -24.24
CA ILE A 249 -15.11 -0.72 -22.78
C ILE A 249 -13.71 -0.50 -22.21
N ASP A 250 -13.51 0.61 -21.51
CA ASP A 250 -12.20 1.01 -20.99
C ASP A 250 -11.89 0.44 -19.60
N TYR A 251 -12.92 0.12 -18.81
CA TYR A 251 -12.79 -0.42 -17.46
C TYR A 251 -14.06 -1.14 -17.01
N LEU A 252 -13.95 -1.94 -15.95
CA LEU A 252 -15.07 -2.55 -15.22
C LEU A 252 -14.85 -2.45 -13.71
N HIS A 253 -15.94 -2.39 -12.94
CA HIS A 253 -15.90 -2.68 -11.51
C HIS A 253 -15.62 -4.17 -11.31
N ILE A 254 -14.79 -4.49 -10.33
CA ILE A 254 -14.42 -5.86 -9.97
C ILE A 254 -14.62 -6.09 -8.48
N GLU A 255 -15.31 -7.16 -8.12
CA GLU A 255 -15.33 -7.72 -6.78
C GLU A 255 -14.83 -9.16 -6.84
N THR A 256 -13.99 -9.50 -5.87
CA THR A 256 -13.38 -10.82 -5.80
C THR A 256 -13.07 -11.18 -4.36
N ASN A 257 -13.19 -12.47 -4.05
CA ASN A 257 -12.88 -13.03 -2.74
C ASN A 257 -11.36 -13.11 -2.45
N HIS A 258 -10.51 -13.03 -3.48
CA HIS A 258 -9.05 -12.97 -3.35
C HIS A 258 -8.49 -11.79 -4.14
N GLN A 259 -7.81 -10.89 -3.43
CA GLN A 259 -7.39 -9.61 -4.00
C GLN A 259 -5.88 -9.58 -4.24
N GLN A 260 -5.48 -8.95 -5.36
CA GLN A 260 -4.09 -8.55 -5.57
C GLN A 260 -3.62 -7.60 -4.45
N PRO A 261 -2.32 -7.58 -4.11
CA PRO A 261 -1.81 -6.79 -3.00
C PRO A 261 -2.08 -5.30 -3.24
N LEU A 262 -2.62 -4.62 -2.24
CA LEU A 262 -2.72 -3.16 -2.27
C LEU A 262 -1.37 -2.58 -1.84
N ILE A 263 -0.86 -1.63 -2.63
CA ILE A 263 0.40 -0.94 -2.32
C ILE A 263 0.20 0.56 -2.23
N ALA A 264 1.07 1.21 -1.48
CA ALA A 264 1.20 2.65 -1.40
C ALA A 264 2.67 3.05 -1.49
N ARG A 265 2.92 4.22 -2.07
CA ARG A 265 4.28 4.76 -2.18
C ARG A 265 4.61 5.58 -0.94
N ILE A 266 5.64 5.14 -0.22
CA ILE A 266 6.11 5.78 1.02
C ILE A 266 7.63 5.89 0.98
N ASN A 267 8.14 7.09 1.29
CA ASN A 267 9.57 7.38 1.27
C ASN A 267 10.22 6.92 -0.05
N LYS A 268 9.63 7.34 -1.17
CA LYS A 268 10.03 7.06 -2.56
C LYS A 268 9.98 5.59 -3.02
N GLY A 269 9.64 4.64 -2.17
CA GLY A 269 9.52 3.21 -2.51
C GLY A 269 8.11 2.66 -2.29
N TRP A 270 7.81 1.51 -2.87
CA TRP A 270 6.54 0.82 -2.67
C TRP A 270 6.52 0.07 -1.34
N SER A 271 5.38 0.14 -0.65
CA SER A 271 5.11 -0.57 0.59
C SER A 271 3.76 -1.26 0.48
N GLN A 272 3.67 -2.48 1.00
CA GLN A 272 2.46 -3.28 0.93
C GLN A 272 1.50 -2.87 2.05
N VAL A 273 0.27 -2.50 1.71
CA VAL A 273 -0.76 -2.11 2.69
C VAL A 273 -1.47 -3.34 3.23
N CYS A 274 -1.90 -4.22 2.33
CA CYS A 274 -2.50 -5.52 2.64
C CYS A 274 -2.34 -6.49 1.46
N SER A 275 -2.48 -7.77 1.75
CA SER A 275 -2.48 -8.85 0.77
C SER A 275 -3.41 -9.98 1.18
N ASP A 276 -3.85 -10.74 0.20
CA ASP A 276 -4.53 -12.01 0.44
C ASP A 276 -3.49 -13.12 0.59
N PRO A 277 -3.50 -13.88 1.70
CA PRO A 277 -2.50 -14.90 1.94
C PRO A 277 -2.63 -16.16 1.11
N VAL A 278 -3.80 -16.42 0.54
CA VAL A 278 -4.03 -17.57 -0.34
C VAL A 278 -3.31 -17.34 -1.67
N THR A 279 -3.39 -16.13 -2.21
CA THR A 279 -2.77 -15.79 -3.52
C THR A 279 -1.38 -15.17 -3.39
N HIS A 280 -1.07 -14.52 -2.26
CA HIS A 280 0.21 -13.85 -2.02
C HIS A 280 0.78 -14.19 -0.63
N PRO A 281 1.23 -15.44 -0.40
CA PRO A 281 1.76 -15.86 0.88
C PRO A 281 3.04 -15.11 1.25
N LEU A 282 3.20 -14.82 2.55
CA LEU A 282 4.39 -14.17 3.08
C LEU A 282 5.63 -15.05 2.92
N VAL A 283 6.69 -14.48 2.34
CA VAL A 283 7.94 -15.20 2.09
C VAL A 283 8.82 -15.18 3.35
N PRO A 284 9.33 -16.34 3.82
CA PRO A 284 10.24 -16.39 4.96
C PRO A 284 11.52 -15.58 4.71
N PHE A 285 11.90 -14.74 5.68
CA PHE A 285 13.09 -13.90 5.58
C PHE A 285 14.06 -14.15 6.73
N LYS A 286 15.35 -13.87 6.48
CA LYS A 286 16.40 -14.02 7.50
C LYS A 286 16.24 -12.95 8.58
N SER A 287 16.38 -13.36 9.83
CA SER A 287 16.35 -12.47 10.99
C SER A 287 17.35 -12.95 12.05
N VAL A 288 17.78 -12.02 12.90
CA VAL A 288 18.44 -12.36 14.17
C VAL A 288 17.47 -13.14 15.07
N GLU A 289 18.03 -13.85 16.05
CA GLU A 289 17.25 -14.61 17.03
C GLU A 289 16.37 -13.66 17.86
N PRO A 290 15.04 -13.88 17.88
CA PRO A 290 14.09 -13.08 18.65
C PRO A 290 14.06 -13.47 20.14
N LEU A 291 13.22 -12.78 20.91
CA LEU A 291 12.97 -13.12 22.33
C LEU A 291 11.93 -14.25 22.49
N HIS A 292 11.05 -14.41 21.51
CA HIS A 292 10.01 -15.43 21.47
C HIS A 292 10.13 -16.31 20.23
N ASP A 293 9.83 -17.59 20.39
CA ASP A 293 9.87 -18.56 19.29
C ASP A 293 8.68 -18.41 18.35
N GLN A 294 7.55 -17.90 18.87
CA GLN A 294 6.32 -17.64 18.13
C GLN A 294 5.54 -16.46 18.73
N ALA A 295 4.75 -15.78 17.91
CA ALA A 295 3.82 -14.75 18.33
C ALA A 295 2.69 -14.57 17.29
N CYS A 296 1.44 -14.56 17.76
CA CYS A 296 0.25 -14.36 16.96
C CYS A 296 -0.38 -12.99 17.21
N ILE A 297 -0.58 -12.22 16.14
CA ILE A 297 -1.30 -10.95 16.15
C ILE A 297 -2.34 -10.97 15.02
N ASN A 298 -3.59 -10.66 15.36
CA ASN A 298 -4.76 -10.59 14.48
C ASN A 298 -4.91 -11.81 13.57
N GLY A 299 -4.73 -13.01 14.15
CA GLY A 299 -4.87 -14.29 13.45
C GLY A 299 -3.71 -14.64 12.51
N LEU A 300 -2.61 -13.89 12.54
CA LEU A 300 -1.38 -14.21 11.82
C LEU A 300 -0.28 -14.57 12.82
N ASN A 301 0.15 -15.83 12.79
CA ASN A 301 1.24 -16.32 13.61
C ASN A 301 2.57 -16.11 12.88
N ALA A 302 3.53 -15.51 13.57
CA ALA A 302 4.92 -15.45 13.16
C ALA A 302 5.72 -16.40 14.05
N TYR A 303 6.64 -17.17 13.47
CA TYR A 303 7.49 -18.07 14.24
C TYR A 303 8.91 -18.09 13.69
N TRP A 304 9.87 -18.25 14.58
CA TRP A 304 11.29 -18.27 14.25
C TRP A 304 11.79 -19.71 14.15
N SER A 305 12.39 -20.04 13.00
CA SER A 305 12.97 -21.36 12.77
C SER A 305 14.11 -21.28 11.77
N LYS A 306 15.23 -21.95 12.07
CA LYS A 306 16.41 -22.02 11.19
C LYS A 306 16.90 -20.62 10.74
N ARG A 307 16.98 -19.66 11.68
CA ARG A 307 17.40 -18.26 11.45
C ARG A 307 16.51 -17.48 10.48
N ARG A 308 15.25 -17.90 10.32
CA ARG A 308 14.25 -17.22 9.51
C ARG A 308 12.96 -17.02 10.29
N ILE A 309 12.29 -15.91 10.05
CA ILE A 309 10.90 -15.72 10.46
C ILE A 309 10.02 -16.30 9.36
N ARG A 310 9.01 -17.05 9.78
CA ARG A 310 8.00 -17.71 8.95
C ARG A 310 6.62 -17.33 9.45
N PHE A 311 5.62 -17.54 8.63
CA PHE A 311 4.24 -17.17 8.92
C PHE A 311 3.27 -18.31 8.61
N ASP A 312 2.20 -18.37 9.38
CA ASP A 312 1.03 -19.20 9.15
C ASP A 312 -0.23 -18.50 9.66
N TYR A 313 -1.35 -18.68 8.97
CA TYR A 313 -2.62 -18.07 9.35
C TYR A 313 -3.34 -18.96 10.35
N GLN A 314 -3.73 -18.38 11.48
CA GLN A 314 -4.47 -19.02 12.56
C GLN A 314 -5.69 -18.16 12.91
N PRO A 315 -6.81 -18.31 12.16
CA PRO A 315 -7.95 -17.39 12.24
C PRO A 315 -8.65 -17.37 13.61
N ASN A 316 -8.36 -18.32 14.50
CA ASN A 316 -9.03 -18.48 15.80
C ASN A 316 -8.12 -18.22 17.00
N HIS A 317 -6.93 -17.63 16.80
CA HIS A 317 -6.00 -17.34 17.89
C HIS A 317 -6.10 -15.88 18.34
N SER A 318 -6.30 -15.64 19.64
CA SER A 318 -6.27 -14.30 20.22
C SER A 318 -4.88 -13.67 20.11
N ASN A 319 -4.78 -12.34 20.19
CA ASN A 319 -3.47 -11.69 20.17
C ASN A 319 -2.63 -12.11 21.39
N ASP A 320 -1.39 -12.54 21.13
CA ASP A 320 -0.41 -12.85 22.19
C ASP A 320 0.05 -11.60 22.94
N ALA A 321 -0.03 -10.45 22.26
CA ALA A 321 0.32 -9.15 22.80
C ALA A 321 -0.93 -8.28 23.01
N PRO A 322 -1.07 -7.54 24.13
CA PRO A 322 -2.17 -6.62 24.34
C PRO A 322 -2.10 -5.42 23.38
N ALA A 323 -3.26 -4.82 23.06
CA ALA A 323 -3.38 -3.74 22.06
C ALA A 323 -2.37 -2.58 22.25
N HIS A 324 -2.14 -2.12 23.49
CA HIS A 324 -1.20 -1.03 23.79
C HIS A 324 0.28 -1.35 23.49
N THR A 325 0.62 -2.61 23.17
CA THR A 325 1.98 -3.00 22.79
C THR A 325 2.17 -3.10 21.28
N LEU A 326 1.09 -3.04 20.48
CA LEU A 326 1.18 -3.15 19.01
C LEU A 326 2.02 -2.01 18.38
N PRO A 327 1.97 -0.75 18.85
CA PRO A 327 2.89 0.28 18.35
C PRO A 327 4.37 -0.07 18.59
N ILE A 328 4.68 -0.76 19.70
CA ILE A 328 6.03 -1.27 19.99
C ILE A 328 6.37 -2.44 19.04
N CYS A 329 5.44 -3.33 18.76
CA CYS A 329 5.62 -4.35 17.72
C CYS A 329 5.97 -3.71 16.37
N ALA A 330 5.28 -2.63 16.00
CA ALA A 330 5.54 -1.90 14.78
C ALA A 330 6.97 -1.29 14.76
N LEU A 331 7.43 -0.75 15.90
CA LEU A 331 8.81 -0.29 16.09
C LEU A 331 9.82 -1.43 15.86
N HIS A 332 9.58 -2.61 16.43
CA HIS A 332 10.43 -3.80 16.21
C HIS A 332 10.36 -4.30 14.76
N GLY A 333 9.20 -4.19 14.11
CA GLY A 333 9.05 -4.41 12.68
C GLY A 333 9.98 -3.53 11.84
N GLY A 334 10.06 -2.23 12.16
CA GLY A 334 11.03 -1.31 11.53
C GLY A 334 12.50 -1.66 11.79
N MET A 335 12.81 -2.22 12.97
CA MET A 335 14.15 -2.74 13.28
C MET A 335 14.55 -3.91 12.36
N LEU A 336 13.61 -4.77 11.96
CA LEU A 336 13.88 -5.89 11.05
C LEU A 336 14.28 -5.42 9.63
N GLU A 337 13.82 -4.24 9.23
CA GLU A 337 14.21 -3.61 7.97
C GLU A 337 15.56 -2.90 8.10
N SER A 338 15.68 -2.00 9.07
CA SER A 338 16.82 -1.08 9.19
C SER A 338 18.05 -1.66 9.88
N GLY A 339 17.88 -2.70 10.70
CA GLY A 339 18.90 -3.17 11.64
C GLY A 339 19.13 -2.24 12.84
N VAL A 340 18.41 -1.13 12.93
CA VAL A 340 18.53 -0.15 14.02
C VAL A 340 17.65 -0.58 15.19
N GLY A 341 18.26 -1.28 16.16
CA GLY A 341 17.54 -1.82 17.33
C GLY A 341 17.61 -0.98 18.60
N ARG A 342 18.16 0.24 18.55
CA ARG A 342 18.28 1.15 19.72
C ARG A 342 18.17 2.57 19.22
N HIS A 343 17.75 3.47 20.11
CA HIS A 343 17.56 4.87 19.76
C HIS A 343 16.64 5.02 18.55
N SER A 344 15.46 4.42 18.62
CA SER A 344 14.52 4.40 17.50
C SER A 344 13.17 4.93 17.94
N ALA A 345 12.43 5.45 16.97
CA ALA A 345 11.06 5.87 17.14
C ALA A 345 10.17 5.12 16.15
N ALA A 346 8.88 5.02 16.46
CA ALA A 346 7.87 4.61 15.51
C ALA A 346 6.66 5.54 15.61
N ILE A 347 6.16 5.95 14.45
CA ILE A 347 4.86 6.56 14.28
C ILE A 347 3.95 5.45 13.77
N TYR A 348 3.03 5.01 14.62
CA TYR A 348 2.09 3.95 14.30
C TYR A 348 0.68 4.51 14.14
N PHE A 349 0.16 4.50 12.91
CA PHE A 349 -1.24 4.84 12.57
C PHE A 349 -1.85 3.71 11.77
N GLY A 350 -2.59 2.83 12.44
CA GLY A 350 -3.14 1.61 11.85
C GLY A 350 -4.50 1.25 12.43
N ARG A 351 -5.08 0.15 11.93
CA ARG A 351 -6.49 -0.21 12.17
C ARG A 351 -6.72 -1.09 13.40
N TYR A 352 -5.66 -1.67 13.96
CA TYR A 352 -5.80 -2.71 15.01
C TYR A 352 -5.71 -2.19 16.45
N CYS A 353 -5.27 -0.95 16.65
CA CYS A 353 -5.25 -0.30 17.96
C CYS A 353 -5.12 1.22 17.80
N ALA A 354 -5.20 1.93 18.93
CA ALA A 354 -5.00 3.37 19.00
C ALA A 354 -3.69 3.80 18.30
N GLY A 355 -3.74 4.94 17.62
CA GLY A 355 -2.54 5.51 17.01
C GLY A 355 -1.58 6.02 18.08
N GLU A 356 -0.29 5.70 17.98
CA GLU A 356 0.72 6.12 18.97
C GLU A 356 2.04 6.52 18.32
N ILE A 357 2.78 7.41 19.01
CA ILE A 357 4.20 7.65 18.75
C ILE A 357 4.97 7.07 19.92
N VAL A 358 5.78 6.06 19.64
CA VAL A 358 6.57 5.34 20.64
C VAL A 358 8.06 5.45 20.34
N SER A 359 8.89 5.27 21.35
CA SER A 359 10.34 5.25 21.19
C SER A 359 11.02 4.16 22.00
N GLN A 360 12.26 3.88 21.64
CA GLN A 360 13.12 2.91 22.30
C GLN A 360 14.52 3.51 22.51
N ASP A 361 14.97 3.56 23.76
CA ASP A 361 16.24 4.19 24.14
C ASP A 361 17.48 3.27 23.94
N LYS A 362 18.64 3.74 24.41
CA LYS A 362 19.91 2.99 24.36
C LYS A 362 19.90 1.67 25.13
N PHE A 363 19.06 1.58 26.16
CA PHE A 363 18.89 0.40 27.00
C PHE A 363 17.72 -0.46 26.53
N THR A 364 17.16 -0.18 25.36
CA THR A 364 15.98 -0.87 24.81
C THR A 364 14.77 -0.80 25.75
N ARG A 365 14.64 0.30 26.50
CA ARG A 365 13.44 0.65 27.24
C ARG A 365 12.52 1.42 26.31
N THR A 366 11.25 1.08 26.33
CA THR A 366 10.23 1.66 25.46
C THR A 366 9.43 2.70 26.23
N ASP A 367 9.06 3.78 25.55
CA ASP A 367 8.20 4.83 26.09
C ASP A 367 7.19 5.29 25.03
N THR A 368 6.00 5.68 25.48
CA THR A 368 4.94 6.23 24.62
C THR A 368 4.96 7.74 24.76
N PHE A 369 5.34 8.43 23.69
CA PHE A 369 5.39 9.89 23.68
C PHE A 369 4.00 10.50 23.52
N LEU A 370 3.20 9.98 22.58
CA LEU A 370 1.86 10.47 22.22
C LEU A 370 0.91 9.31 21.96
N VAL A 371 -0.33 9.47 22.41
CA VAL A 371 -1.47 8.61 22.05
C VAL A 371 -2.52 9.47 21.35
N MET A 372 -3.11 8.95 20.27
CA MET A 372 -4.22 9.58 19.56
C MET A 372 -5.38 9.89 20.53
N PRO A 373 -6.13 10.98 20.29
CA PRO A 373 -7.20 11.38 21.19
C PRO A 373 -8.32 10.35 21.18
N ASN A 374 -8.89 10.08 22.36
CA ASN A 374 -10.09 9.27 22.48
C ASN A 374 -11.31 10.17 22.22
N LEU A 375 -11.76 10.19 20.97
CA LEU A 375 -12.91 10.97 20.54
C LEU A 375 -14.21 10.38 21.14
N PRO A 376 -15.22 11.21 21.46
CA PRO A 376 -16.56 10.70 21.74
C PRO A 376 -17.07 9.81 20.60
N ARG A 377 -17.83 8.77 20.92
CA ARG A 377 -18.23 7.76 19.91
C ARG A 377 -19.32 8.27 18.98
N SER A 378 -20.11 9.22 19.44
CA SER A 378 -21.18 9.85 18.67
C SER A 378 -20.91 11.33 18.46
N GLY A 379 -21.29 11.84 17.28
CA GLY A 379 -21.15 13.25 16.98
C GLY A 379 -22.02 14.16 17.86
N SER A 380 -23.14 13.66 18.40
CA SER A 380 -23.93 14.38 19.40
C SER A 380 -23.15 14.64 20.70
N GLU A 381 -22.35 13.66 21.16
CA GLU A 381 -21.46 13.85 22.31
C GLU A 381 -20.34 14.84 21.97
N MET A 382 -19.75 14.75 20.78
CA MET A 382 -18.74 15.72 20.33
C MET A 382 -19.28 17.15 20.34
N ILE A 383 -20.49 17.36 19.81
CA ILE A 383 -21.18 18.64 19.81
C ILE A 383 -21.39 19.13 21.25
N ALA A 384 -21.81 18.26 22.16
CA ALA A 384 -22.00 18.62 23.56
C ALA A 384 -20.67 19.04 24.23
N THR A 385 -19.58 18.32 23.96
CA THR A 385 -18.24 18.68 24.45
C THR A 385 -17.77 20.03 23.90
N LEU A 386 -17.92 20.26 22.59
CA LEU A 386 -17.55 21.53 21.95
C LEU A 386 -18.38 22.70 22.46
N ALA A 387 -19.69 22.49 22.69
CA ALA A 387 -20.60 23.51 23.20
C ALA A 387 -20.34 23.88 24.68
N ALA A 388 -19.77 22.96 25.45
CA ALA A 388 -19.40 23.19 26.85
C ALA A 388 -17.98 23.75 27.01
N GLY A 389 -17.16 23.72 25.96
CA GLY A 389 -15.75 24.11 25.99
C GLY A 389 -15.44 25.46 25.35
N GLU A 390 -14.15 25.71 25.11
CA GLU A 390 -13.64 26.96 24.52
C GLU A 390 -14.14 27.20 23.08
N GLN A 391 -14.67 26.17 22.42
CA GLN A 391 -15.09 26.22 21.01
C GLN A 391 -16.60 26.49 20.84
N ALA A 392 -17.31 26.86 21.91
CA ALA A 392 -18.76 27.04 21.88
C ALA A 392 -19.22 28.15 20.90
N GLU A 393 -18.52 29.28 20.87
CA GLU A 393 -18.89 30.40 19.99
C GLU A 393 -18.70 30.07 18.50
N VAL A 394 -17.58 29.43 18.15
CA VAL A 394 -17.31 29.02 16.76
C VAL A 394 -18.29 27.94 16.32
N LEU A 395 -18.62 26.98 17.20
CA LEU A 395 -19.63 25.95 16.93
C LEU A 395 -21.01 26.58 16.66
N ALA A 396 -21.41 27.58 17.43
CA ALA A 396 -22.69 28.26 17.23
C ALA A 396 -22.75 28.97 15.87
N LYS A 397 -21.66 29.64 15.46
CA LYS A 397 -21.54 30.26 14.13
C LYS A 397 -21.55 29.22 13.03
N PHE A 398 -20.81 28.12 13.19
CA PHE A 398 -20.75 27.00 12.24
C PHE A 398 -22.12 26.36 12.04
N LYS A 399 -22.87 26.11 13.11
CA LYS A 399 -24.26 25.62 13.05
C LYS A 399 -25.17 26.53 12.23
N HIS A 400 -25.03 27.85 12.39
CA HIS A 400 -25.87 28.83 11.72
C HIS A 400 -25.51 28.99 10.24
N GLN A 401 -24.22 29.07 9.90
CA GLN A 401 -23.76 29.36 8.53
C GLN A 401 -23.57 28.10 7.67
N ILE A 402 -23.20 26.98 8.28
CA ILE A 402 -22.91 25.71 7.60
C ILE A 402 -23.74 24.56 8.23
N PRO A 403 -25.09 24.66 8.19
CA PRO A 403 -25.97 23.72 8.88
C PRO A 403 -25.90 22.29 8.32
N VAL A 404 -25.52 22.12 7.05
CA VAL A 404 -25.39 20.80 6.42
C VAL A 404 -24.28 19.99 7.08
N SER A 405 -23.07 20.56 7.18
CA SER A 405 -21.93 19.93 7.86
C SER A 405 -22.20 19.73 9.36
N TYR A 406 -22.86 20.68 10.04
CA TYR A 406 -23.27 20.49 11.43
C TYR A 406 -24.23 19.31 11.62
N ASN A 407 -25.23 19.15 10.75
CA ASN A 407 -26.17 18.04 10.80
C ASN A 407 -25.50 16.70 10.47
N ALA A 408 -24.52 16.69 9.56
CA ALA A 408 -23.69 15.53 9.29
C ALA A 408 -22.83 15.16 10.51
N LEU A 409 -22.24 16.15 11.19
CA LEU A 409 -21.53 15.97 12.46
C LEU A 409 -22.42 15.29 13.49
N ASN A 410 -23.65 15.77 13.69
CA ASN A 410 -24.56 15.17 14.67
C ASN A 410 -24.88 13.68 14.39
N LYS A 411 -24.71 13.21 13.15
CA LYS A 411 -24.97 11.81 12.75
C LYS A 411 -23.71 10.95 12.69
N LEU A 412 -22.52 11.51 12.90
CA LEU A 412 -21.25 10.79 12.85
C LEU A 412 -21.18 9.72 13.95
N VAL A 413 -20.68 8.54 13.59
CA VAL A 413 -20.44 7.42 14.50
C VAL A 413 -19.02 6.89 14.30
N LEU A 414 -18.23 6.80 15.38
CA LEU A 414 -16.81 6.40 15.35
C LEU A 414 -16.50 5.12 16.14
N ASN A 415 -17.50 4.26 16.38
CA ASN A 415 -17.44 3.13 17.34
C ASN A 415 -16.13 2.34 17.44
N GLU A 416 -15.44 2.07 16.33
CA GLU A 416 -14.23 1.22 16.28
C GLU A 416 -12.93 1.98 15.94
N CYS A 417 -12.99 3.30 15.75
CA CYS A 417 -11.85 4.11 15.30
C CYS A 417 -11.73 5.44 16.04
N ASN A 418 -12.42 5.60 17.17
CA ASN A 418 -12.46 6.85 17.91
C ASN A 418 -11.13 7.21 18.58
N ASP A 419 -10.17 6.30 18.64
CA ASP A 419 -8.79 6.49 19.08
C ASP A 419 -7.75 6.32 17.95
N GLN A 420 -8.20 6.32 16.70
CA GLN A 420 -7.39 6.15 15.50
C GLN A 420 -7.33 7.44 14.68
N LEU A 421 -6.29 7.58 13.85
CA LEU A 421 -6.17 8.72 12.94
C LEU A 421 -7.34 8.75 11.94
N SER A 422 -7.82 7.58 11.52
CA SER A 422 -9.00 7.43 10.67
C SER A 422 -10.27 8.07 11.25
N GLY A 423 -10.48 8.00 12.57
CA GLY A 423 -11.60 8.66 13.24
C GLY A 423 -11.46 10.18 13.24
N LEU A 424 -10.26 10.69 13.52
CA LEU A 424 -9.96 12.12 13.48
C LEU A 424 -10.12 12.70 12.07
N PHE A 425 -9.70 11.96 11.04
CA PHE A 425 -9.87 12.35 9.64
C PHE A 425 -11.31 12.26 9.16
N ALA A 426 -12.09 11.29 9.63
CA ALA A 426 -13.53 11.24 9.36
C ALA A 426 -14.25 12.46 9.95
N LEU A 427 -13.89 12.86 11.18
CA LEU A 427 -14.39 14.09 11.79
C LEU A 427 -14.03 15.32 10.95
N ALA A 428 -12.77 15.45 10.52
CA ALA A 428 -12.33 16.56 9.67
C ALA A 428 -13.09 16.61 8.33
N ALA A 429 -13.28 15.47 7.68
CA ALA A 429 -14.03 15.36 6.42
C ALA A 429 -15.47 15.87 6.56
N ILE A 430 -16.12 15.56 7.69
CA ILE A 430 -17.47 16.05 7.99
C ILE A 430 -17.50 17.56 8.18
N ILE A 431 -16.52 18.13 8.91
CA ILE A 431 -16.44 19.59 9.09
C ILE A 431 -16.28 20.31 7.76
N LEU A 432 -15.46 19.76 6.86
CA LEU A 432 -15.25 20.28 5.49
C LEU A 432 -16.45 20.04 4.55
N GLY A 433 -17.53 19.40 5.01
CA GLY A 433 -18.72 19.16 4.19
C GLY A 433 -18.51 18.09 3.10
N LEU A 434 -17.59 17.14 3.31
CA LEU A 434 -17.25 16.12 2.31
C LEU A 434 -18.15 14.87 2.34
N SER A 435 -19.14 14.84 3.24
CA SER A 435 -20.14 13.78 3.28
C SER A 435 -21.19 13.97 2.18
N LYS A 436 -21.51 12.89 1.46
CA LYS A 436 -22.60 12.84 0.48
C LYS A 436 -23.89 12.29 1.07
N SER A 437 -23.81 11.43 2.08
CA SER A 437 -24.95 10.73 2.68
C SER A 437 -24.82 10.64 4.19
N SER A 438 -25.95 10.60 4.89
CA SER A 438 -25.98 10.33 6.34
C SER A 438 -25.53 8.92 6.74
N GLN A 439 -25.23 8.05 5.77
CA GLN A 439 -24.73 6.69 5.97
C GLN A 439 -23.26 6.52 5.55
N ASP A 440 -22.57 7.61 5.23
CA ASP A 440 -21.15 7.55 4.88
C ASP A 440 -20.36 6.96 6.05
N ASN A 441 -19.65 5.87 5.76
CA ASN A 441 -18.78 5.23 6.74
C ASN A 441 -17.43 5.96 6.85
N VAL A 442 -16.66 5.59 7.86
CA VAL A 442 -15.33 6.19 8.13
C VAL A 442 -14.40 6.06 6.93
N GLN A 443 -14.39 4.91 6.21
CA GLN A 443 -13.54 4.72 5.03
C GLN A 443 -13.89 5.73 3.93
N TYR A 444 -15.17 5.95 3.65
CA TYR A 444 -15.64 6.92 2.67
C TYR A 444 -15.19 8.34 3.03
N LEU A 445 -15.36 8.74 4.28
CA LEU A 445 -15.00 10.07 4.76
C LEU A 445 -13.49 10.31 4.68
N ASN A 446 -12.68 9.32 5.04
CA ASN A 446 -11.23 9.36 4.85
C ASN A 446 -10.85 9.48 3.38
N ASP A 447 -11.46 8.68 2.50
CA ASP A 447 -11.22 8.74 1.06
C ASP A 447 -11.61 10.11 0.48
N ALA A 448 -12.71 10.70 0.96
CA ALA A 448 -13.15 12.03 0.57
C ALA A 448 -12.15 13.11 0.96
N LEU A 449 -11.62 13.05 2.18
CA LEU A 449 -10.58 13.96 2.65
C LEU A 449 -9.29 13.83 1.82
N ILE A 450 -8.86 12.60 1.55
CA ILE A 450 -7.66 12.31 0.74
C ILE A 450 -7.88 12.80 -0.69
N ALA A 451 -8.99 12.44 -1.33
CA ALA A 451 -9.32 12.88 -2.69
C ALA A 451 -9.42 14.40 -2.81
N LYS A 452 -9.92 15.09 -1.78
CA LYS A 452 -9.95 16.56 -1.73
C LYS A 452 -8.54 17.15 -1.56
N SER A 453 -7.69 16.54 -0.74
CA SER A 453 -6.29 16.97 -0.59
C SER A 453 -5.46 16.81 -1.88
N LEU A 454 -5.69 15.73 -2.63
CA LEU A 454 -5.05 15.45 -3.94
C LEU A 454 -5.45 16.41 -5.05
N GLN A 455 -6.45 17.27 -4.82
CA GLN A 455 -6.84 18.32 -5.78
C GLN A 455 -5.99 19.59 -5.62
N ASN A 456 -5.33 19.77 -4.47
CA ASN A 456 -4.50 20.94 -4.23
C ASN A 456 -3.21 20.88 -5.06
N ALA A 457 -3.09 21.75 -6.06
CA ALA A 457 -1.92 21.80 -6.95
C ALA A 457 -0.71 22.53 -6.33
N ASP A 458 -0.95 23.44 -5.38
CA ASP A 458 0.06 24.40 -4.92
C ASP A 458 1.01 23.84 -3.85
N ASN A 459 0.74 22.65 -3.31
CA ASN A 459 1.46 22.06 -2.18
C ASN A 459 1.58 22.99 -0.95
N LYS A 460 0.68 23.96 -0.84
CA LYS A 460 0.52 24.89 0.28
C LYS A 460 -0.87 24.68 0.86
N GLY A 461 -0.96 24.60 2.18
CA GLY A 461 -2.23 24.43 2.88
C GLY A 461 -2.42 25.46 3.99
N HIS A 462 -3.66 25.63 4.41
CA HIS A 462 -3.97 26.40 5.61
C HIS A 462 -3.44 25.67 6.84
N ARG A 463 -2.90 26.42 7.81
CA ARG A 463 -2.36 25.85 9.04
C ARG A 463 -3.51 25.47 9.98
N VAL A 464 -3.66 24.18 10.23
CA VAL A 464 -4.61 23.62 11.20
C VAL A 464 -3.90 23.36 12.52
N ASP A 465 -4.53 23.67 13.63
CA ASP A 465 -3.93 23.50 14.95
C ASP A 465 -4.00 22.03 15.43
N PHE A 466 -2.85 21.43 15.72
CA PHE A 466 -2.72 20.11 16.35
C PHE A 466 -2.01 20.21 17.70
N SER A 467 -2.30 21.25 18.47
CA SER A 467 -1.75 21.45 19.81
C SER A 467 -1.92 20.21 20.70
N LEU A 468 -0.93 20.00 21.57
CA LEU A 468 -0.97 18.91 22.53
C LEU A 468 -1.78 19.27 23.77
N ASP A 469 -2.51 18.29 24.27
CA ASP A 469 -3.13 18.27 25.59
C ASP A 469 -2.54 17.14 26.45
N MET A 470 -2.82 17.18 27.74
CA MET A 470 -2.44 16.17 28.72
C MET A 470 -3.68 15.54 29.35
N VAL A 471 -4.00 14.31 28.94
CA VAL A 471 -5.14 13.54 29.46
C VAL A 471 -4.59 12.28 30.11
N ASP A 472 -4.96 12.02 31.37
CA ASP A 472 -4.49 10.87 32.16
C ASP A 472 -2.96 10.70 32.15
N SER A 473 -2.23 11.82 32.27
CA SER A 473 -0.75 11.87 32.19
C SER A 473 -0.15 11.41 30.86
N LYS A 474 -0.95 11.28 29.80
CA LYS A 474 -0.49 10.98 28.44
C LYS A 474 -0.65 12.21 27.55
N ARG A 475 0.34 12.46 26.69
CA ARG A 475 0.22 13.52 25.66
C ARG A 475 -0.75 13.03 24.58
N THR A 476 -1.70 13.90 24.23
CA THR A 476 -2.66 13.64 23.17
C THR A 476 -2.91 14.90 22.35
N ILE A 477 -3.64 14.79 21.25
CA ILE A 477 -4.01 15.94 20.43
C ILE A 477 -5.25 16.59 21.04
N ASP A 478 -5.24 17.91 21.20
CA ASP A 478 -6.43 18.70 21.52
C ASP A 478 -7.37 18.72 20.30
N TRP A 479 -8.19 17.68 20.17
CA TRP A 479 -9.08 17.49 19.04
C TRP A 479 -10.13 18.61 18.96
N ALA A 480 -10.53 19.19 20.10
CA ALA A 480 -11.50 20.27 20.13
C ALA A 480 -10.92 21.54 19.49
N LYS A 481 -9.68 21.92 19.81
CA LYS A 481 -8.99 23.03 19.14
C LYS A 481 -8.75 22.79 17.65
N MET A 482 -8.39 21.56 17.28
CA MET A 482 -8.25 21.17 15.88
C MET A 482 -9.56 21.39 15.11
N VAL A 483 -10.69 20.90 15.65
CA VAL A 483 -12.02 21.10 15.06
C VAL A 483 -12.41 22.57 15.04
N GLY A 484 -12.18 23.32 16.12
CA GLY A 484 -12.46 24.75 16.19
C GLY A 484 -11.69 25.56 15.15
N SER A 485 -10.42 25.22 14.92
CA SER A 485 -9.59 25.79 13.86
C SER A 485 -10.19 25.49 12.48
N LEU A 486 -10.58 24.24 12.21
CA LEU A 486 -11.23 23.86 10.96
C LEU A 486 -12.55 24.59 10.72
N MET A 487 -13.44 24.63 11.72
CA MET A 487 -14.71 25.38 11.64
C MET A 487 -14.45 26.85 11.36
N SER A 488 -13.46 27.45 12.01
CA SER A 488 -13.08 28.85 11.78
C SER A 488 -12.66 29.10 10.34
N PHE A 489 -11.87 28.20 9.74
CA PHE A 489 -11.51 28.29 8.32
C PHE A 489 -12.73 28.11 7.42
N CYS A 490 -13.57 27.12 7.66
CA CYS A 490 -14.79 26.92 6.86
C CYS A 490 -15.73 28.13 6.90
N LEU A 491 -15.74 28.91 7.98
CA LEU A 491 -16.55 30.14 8.11
C LEU A 491 -16.03 31.33 7.29
N VAL A 492 -14.77 31.29 6.82
CA VAL A 492 -14.13 32.45 6.15
C VAL A 492 -13.56 32.11 4.77
N VAL A 493 -13.31 30.84 4.48
CA VAL A 493 -12.74 30.35 3.23
C VAL A 493 -13.86 29.85 2.31
N ASP A 494 -13.80 30.21 1.04
CA ASP A 494 -14.75 29.73 0.03
C ASP A 494 -14.57 28.23 -0.22
N GLU A 495 -15.67 27.51 -0.51
CA GLU A 495 -15.65 26.04 -0.74
C GLU A 495 -14.68 25.60 -1.85
N VAL A 496 -14.37 26.50 -2.79
CA VAL A 496 -13.41 26.27 -3.87
C VAL A 496 -11.98 26.04 -3.34
N ASP A 497 -11.64 26.58 -2.18
CA ASP A 497 -10.33 26.46 -1.52
C ASP A 497 -10.29 25.33 -0.47
N TYR A 498 -11.34 24.52 -0.35
CA TYR A 498 -11.36 23.40 0.60
C TYR A 498 -10.31 22.32 0.27
N ASP A 499 -9.77 22.29 -0.95
CA ASP A 499 -8.64 21.42 -1.31
C ASP A 499 -7.35 21.85 -0.58
N LYS A 500 -7.08 23.16 -0.50
CA LYS A 500 -5.98 23.73 0.31
C LYS A 500 -6.17 23.47 1.80
N LEU A 501 -7.41 23.53 2.30
CA LEU A 501 -7.70 23.20 3.69
C LEU A 501 -7.51 21.70 3.96
N ALA A 502 -8.01 20.81 3.09
CA ALA A 502 -7.82 19.37 3.18
C ALA A 502 -6.34 18.97 3.15
N PHE A 503 -5.56 19.56 2.25
CA PHE A 503 -4.11 19.40 2.22
C PHE A 503 -3.45 19.96 3.49
N GLY A 504 -3.92 21.12 3.97
CA GLY A 504 -3.45 21.79 5.18
C GLY A 504 -3.59 20.94 6.45
N ILE A 505 -4.64 20.12 6.56
CA ILE A 505 -4.79 19.14 7.65
C ILE A 505 -3.59 18.19 7.70
N MET A 506 -3.27 17.57 6.55
CA MET A 506 -2.19 16.58 6.47
C MET A 506 -0.82 17.22 6.66
N ASP A 507 -0.62 18.39 6.04
CA ASP A 507 0.65 19.10 6.14
C ASP A 507 0.91 19.66 7.54
N SER A 508 -0.12 20.16 8.22
CA SER A 508 -0.01 20.63 9.59
C SER A 508 0.27 19.46 10.54
N LEU A 509 -0.47 18.35 10.41
CA LEU A 509 -0.19 17.17 11.24
C LEU A 509 1.26 16.69 11.08
N ALA A 510 1.78 16.64 9.84
CA ALA A 510 3.17 16.29 9.59
C ALA A 510 4.17 17.26 10.24
N ASP A 511 3.87 18.55 10.30
CA ASP A 511 4.70 19.57 10.96
C ASP A 511 4.72 19.39 12.48
N TYR A 512 3.56 19.19 13.09
CA TYR A 512 3.47 18.92 14.51
C TYR A 512 4.18 17.60 14.87
N ILE A 513 4.02 16.54 14.07
CA ILE A 513 4.76 15.28 14.24
C ILE A 513 6.27 15.51 14.18
N ALA A 514 6.78 16.29 13.23
CA ALA A 514 8.21 16.58 13.16
C ALA A 514 8.72 17.26 14.44
N ASN A 515 8.01 18.29 14.92
CA ASN A 515 8.34 18.96 16.17
C ASN A 515 8.26 18.02 17.39
N TRP A 516 7.32 17.07 17.39
CA TRP A 516 7.19 16.07 18.46
C TRP A 516 8.35 15.07 18.47
N ILE A 517 8.78 14.61 17.30
CA ILE A 517 9.93 13.72 17.17
C ILE A 517 11.22 14.44 17.59
N GLU A 518 11.39 15.72 17.24
CA GLU A 518 12.53 16.53 17.69
C GLU A 518 12.60 16.67 19.21
N ARG A 519 11.46 16.95 19.87
CA ARG A 519 11.40 16.98 21.35
C ARG A 519 11.73 15.62 21.97
N MET A 520 11.29 14.54 21.34
CA MET A 520 11.58 13.18 21.81
C MET A 520 13.06 12.82 21.61
N ASP A 521 13.70 13.36 20.57
CA ASP A 521 15.12 13.18 20.29
C ASP A 521 16.02 13.76 21.38
N GLU A 522 15.65 14.90 21.98
CA GLU A 522 16.40 15.54 23.07
C GLU A 522 16.70 14.58 24.24
N THR A 523 15.80 13.62 24.50
CA THR A 523 15.95 12.62 25.56
C THR A 523 16.40 11.26 25.04
N THR A 524 15.92 10.84 23.87
CA THR A 524 16.08 9.47 23.37
C THR A 524 17.27 9.30 22.43
N GLY A 525 17.72 10.37 21.75
CA GLY A 525 18.82 10.36 20.79
C GLY A 525 18.54 9.53 19.54
N ILE A 526 17.37 9.69 18.95
CA ILE A 526 16.76 8.98 17.82
C ILE A 526 17.70 8.94 16.61
N LYS A 527 17.97 7.72 16.14
CA LYS A 527 18.76 7.41 14.94
C LYS A 527 17.92 7.03 13.72
N ALA A 528 16.66 6.65 13.94
CA ALA A 528 15.72 6.28 12.88
C ALA A 528 14.28 6.40 13.37
N VAL A 529 13.39 6.81 12.46
CA VAL A 529 11.94 6.88 12.70
C VAL A 529 11.24 5.91 11.75
N THR A 530 10.51 4.96 12.32
CA THR A 530 9.71 3.98 11.57
C THR A 530 8.32 4.53 11.29
N LEU A 531 7.84 4.45 10.06
CA LEU A 531 6.42 4.67 9.72
C LEU A 531 5.75 3.31 9.54
N ALA A 532 4.67 3.07 10.29
CA ALA A 532 3.94 1.81 10.27
C ALA A 532 2.44 2.00 10.55
N GLY A 533 1.65 1.01 10.14
CA GLY A 533 0.19 1.03 10.21
C GLY A 533 -0.47 1.41 8.88
N SER A 534 -1.69 0.92 8.68
CA SER A 534 -2.36 1.01 7.38
C SER A 534 -2.79 2.42 6.95
N ASP A 535 -2.84 3.39 7.88
CA ASP A 535 -3.26 4.75 7.54
C ASP A 535 -2.22 5.48 6.68
N PHE A 536 -0.97 5.00 6.66
CA PHE A 536 0.06 5.47 5.73
C PHE A 536 -0.19 5.06 4.26
N ALA A 537 -1.28 4.33 3.97
CA ALA A 537 -1.80 4.24 2.61
C ALA A 537 -2.26 5.61 2.05
N ASN A 538 -2.51 6.59 2.93
CA ASN A 538 -2.63 7.98 2.55
C ASN A 538 -1.25 8.54 2.15
N GLU A 539 -0.93 8.45 0.85
CA GLU A 539 0.35 8.91 0.29
C GLU A 539 0.59 10.40 0.53
N VAL A 540 -0.46 11.24 0.57
CA VAL A 540 -0.31 12.68 0.84
C VAL A 540 0.27 12.91 2.24
N LEU A 541 -0.33 12.31 3.28
CA LEU A 541 0.20 12.41 4.64
C LEU A 541 1.59 11.79 4.75
N ALA A 542 1.79 10.60 4.16
CA ALA A 542 3.05 9.89 4.22
C ALA A 542 4.19 10.71 3.60
N ASP A 543 3.96 11.35 2.46
CA ASP A 543 4.93 12.23 1.80
C ASP A 543 5.21 13.48 2.62
N ARG A 544 4.21 14.09 3.25
CA ARG A 544 4.42 15.25 4.14
C ARG A 544 5.26 14.89 5.36
N ILE A 545 4.99 13.74 5.99
CA ILE A 545 5.79 13.24 7.12
C ILE A 545 7.22 12.95 6.67
N CYS A 546 7.41 12.25 5.54
CA CYS A 546 8.74 11.97 4.99
C CYS A 546 9.50 13.27 4.67
N LEU A 547 8.82 14.29 4.15
CA LEU A 547 9.45 15.58 3.84
C LEU A 547 9.87 16.36 5.09
N ARG A 548 9.09 16.31 6.17
CA ARG A 548 9.34 17.10 7.38
C ARG A 548 10.25 16.36 8.36
N VAL A 549 9.87 15.14 8.77
CA VAL A 549 10.66 14.29 9.69
C VAL A 549 11.97 13.84 9.01
N GLY A 550 11.91 13.51 7.71
CA GLY A 550 13.06 13.01 6.96
C GLY A 550 14.20 14.02 6.75
N LYS A 551 14.00 15.29 7.10
CA LYS A 551 15.09 16.30 7.12
C LYS A 551 16.11 16.01 8.21
N ASN A 552 15.63 15.58 9.37
CA ASN A 552 16.43 15.45 10.58
C ASN A 552 16.67 13.97 10.93
N PHE A 553 15.80 13.06 10.50
CA PHE A 553 15.86 11.65 10.87
C PHE A 553 15.75 10.72 9.66
N PRO A 554 16.56 9.65 9.58
CA PRO A 554 16.34 8.58 8.61
C PRO A 554 14.95 7.95 8.78
N ILE A 555 14.16 7.95 7.71
CA ILE A 555 12.84 7.32 7.68
C ILE A 555 12.96 5.86 7.27
N VAL A 556 12.38 4.99 8.09
CA VAL A 556 12.33 3.54 7.87
C VAL A 556 10.89 3.12 7.61
N VAL A 557 10.70 2.28 6.60
CA VAL A 557 9.42 1.61 6.31
C VAL A 557 9.74 0.17 6.03
N ASN A 558 9.09 -0.77 6.71
CA ASN A 558 9.36 -2.18 6.49
C ASN A 558 8.80 -2.61 5.13
N ARG A 559 9.68 -2.94 4.18
CA ARG A 559 9.30 -3.38 2.82
C ARG A 559 9.28 -4.89 2.66
N LYS A 560 9.76 -5.64 3.66
CA LYS A 560 9.68 -7.10 3.71
C LYS A 560 8.29 -7.58 4.12
N LEU A 561 7.55 -6.74 4.84
CA LEU A 561 6.23 -7.02 5.41
C LEU A 561 5.22 -5.96 4.99
N GLU A 562 3.97 -6.15 5.40
CA GLU A 562 2.92 -5.14 5.26
C GLU A 562 3.18 -3.95 6.19
N LEU A 563 2.56 -2.80 5.94
CA LEU A 563 2.67 -1.65 6.84
C LEU A 563 2.09 -1.96 8.22
N ASP A 564 1.06 -2.79 8.25
CA ASP A 564 0.36 -3.26 9.44
C ASP A 564 0.48 -4.79 9.56
N GLY A 565 -0.42 -5.47 10.28
CA GLY A 565 -0.66 -6.90 10.14
C GLY A 565 0.60 -7.75 10.36
N SER A 566 1.17 -8.30 9.28
CA SER A 566 2.40 -9.11 9.31
C SER A 566 3.60 -8.44 9.97
N ASN A 567 3.71 -7.11 9.89
CA ASN A 567 4.74 -6.34 10.58
C ASN A 567 4.56 -6.36 12.10
N LEU A 568 3.32 -6.39 12.60
CA LEU A 568 3.02 -6.53 14.02
C LEU A 568 3.36 -7.92 14.53
N SER A 569 2.96 -8.99 13.82
CA SER A 569 3.26 -10.37 14.23
C SER A 569 4.77 -10.64 14.29
N ALA A 570 5.52 -10.20 13.27
CA ALA A 570 6.96 -10.35 13.26
C ALA A 570 7.65 -9.51 14.35
N GLY A 571 7.16 -8.29 14.59
CA GLY A 571 7.64 -7.42 15.65
C GLY A 571 7.37 -7.97 17.05
N ALA A 572 6.23 -8.66 17.23
CA ALA A 572 5.84 -9.25 18.52
C ALA A 572 6.85 -10.27 19.05
N LEU A 573 7.60 -10.94 18.15
CA LEU A 573 8.70 -11.84 18.52
C LEU A 573 9.81 -11.16 19.35
N PHE A 574 9.93 -9.84 19.28
CA PHE A 574 10.97 -9.05 19.95
C PHE A 574 10.47 -8.29 21.20
N LEU A 575 9.22 -8.49 21.60
CA LEU A 575 8.67 -7.84 22.79
C LEU A 575 9.32 -8.37 24.07
N LYS A 576 9.67 -7.45 24.99
CA LYS A 576 10.16 -7.81 26.33
C LYS A 576 9.02 -8.11 27.29
N MET A 577 8.24 -9.14 26.99
CA MET A 577 7.18 -9.65 27.85
C MET A 577 7.47 -11.10 28.28
N ARG A 578 6.92 -11.54 29.41
CA ARG A 578 7.00 -12.96 29.79
C ARG A 578 6.11 -13.78 28.87
N ARG A 579 6.56 -14.99 28.50
CA ARG A 579 5.75 -15.99 27.80
C ARG A 579 4.47 -16.23 28.64
N ARG A 580 3.30 -16.15 28.00
CA ARG A 580 2.04 -16.55 28.64
C ARG A 580 1.94 -18.06 28.72
#